data_AF-A0A847N525-F1
#
_entry.id   AF-A0A847N525-F1
#
_cell.length_a   1.000
_cell.length_b   1.000
_cell.length_c   1.000
_cell.angle_alpha   90.00
_cell.angle_beta   90.00
_cell.angle_gamma   90.00
#
_symmetry.space_group_name_H-M   'P 1'
#
loop_
_entity.id
_entity.type
_entity.pdbx_description
1 polymer ?
#
loop_
_entity_poly.entity_id
_entity_poly.type
_entity_poly.pdbx_seq_one_letter_code
_entity_poly.pdbx_strand_id
1 'polypeptide(L)'
;GVITSVVKRNKQQKDFAIITLMVHIKNHQDTEKAHIETSLNHLHQELNWSKKYFMKRFKKAQQKGYLTQTDENVTLSILGEKHLSDQMTYYSL
;
A
#
# COMPACT_ATOMS: atom_id res chain seq x y z
N GLY A 1 -21.80 20.18 -1.48
CA GLY A 1 -21.89 20.63 -0.07
C GLY A 1 -20.66 20.20 0.71
N VAL A 2 -20.31 20.93 1.77
CA VAL A 2 -19.05 20.78 2.55
C VAL A 2 -18.84 19.35 3.07
N ILE A 3 -19.89 18.67 3.53
CA ILE A 3 -19.84 17.29 4.06
C ILE A 3 -19.33 16.30 3.00
N THR A 4 -19.82 16.41 1.76
CA THR A 4 -19.39 15.56 0.63
C THR A 4 -17.92 15.75 0.31
N SER A 5 -17.40 16.97 0.42
CA SER A 5 -15.98 17.28 0.17
C SER A 5 -15.06 16.69 1.25
N VAL A 6 -15.47 16.72 2.52
CA VAL A 6 -14.71 16.11 3.63
C VAL A 6 -14.63 14.59 3.49
N VAL A 7 -15.75 13.93 3.15
CA VAL A 7 -15.78 12.48 2.92
C VAL A 7 -14.87 12.10 1.74
N LYS A 8 -14.93 12.86 0.64
CA LYS A 8 -14.05 12.66 -0.53
C LYS A 8 -12.58 12.81 -0.15
N ARG A 9 -12.21 13.86 0.58
CA ARG A 9 -10.82 14.09 1.04
C ARG A 9 -10.32 12.95 1.92
N ASN A 10 -11.14 12.50 2.87
CA ASN A 10 -10.80 11.37 3.73
C ASN A 10 -10.64 10.06 2.96
N LYS A 11 -11.42 9.86 1.88
CA LYS A 11 -11.26 8.71 0.99
C LYS A 11 -9.95 8.81 0.19
N GLN A 12 -9.68 9.95 -0.42
CA GLN A 12 -8.44 10.21 -1.17
C GLN A 12 -7.18 10.00 -0.32
N GLN A 13 -7.16 10.49 0.92
CA GLN A 13 -6.01 10.25 1.82
C GLN A 13 -5.79 8.77 2.12
N LYS A 14 -6.87 7.99 2.27
CA LYS A 14 -6.77 6.55 2.51
C LYS A 14 -6.31 5.80 1.27
N ASP A 15 -6.82 6.17 0.10
CA ASP A 15 -6.41 5.58 -1.17
C ASP A 15 -4.93 5.92 -1.47
N PHE A 16 -4.50 7.16 -1.22
CA PHE A 16 -3.09 7.55 -1.33
C PHE A 16 -2.20 6.73 -0.40
N ALA A 17 -2.59 6.52 0.85
CA ALA A 17 -1.83 5.66 1.76
C ALA A 17 -1.73 4.21 1.25
N ILE A 18 -2.78 3.66 0.63
CA ILE A 18 -2.69 2.31 0.03
C ILE A 18 -1.68 2.31 -1.13
N ILE A 19 -1.70 3.34 -1.99
CA ILE A 19 -0.75 3.49 -3.08
C ILE A 19 0.69 3.60 -2.54
N THR A 20 0.95 4.44 -1.53
CA THR A 20 2.27 4.58 -0.90
C THR A 20 2.80 3.24 -0.39
N LEU A 21 1.95 2.45 0.28
CA LEU A 21 2.31 1.12 0.75
C LEU A 21 2.68 0.19 -0.42
N MET A 22 1.89 0.19 -1.49
CA MET A 22 2.12 -0.65 -2.68
C MET A 22 3.42 -0.26 -3.41
N VAL A 23 3.73 1.04 -3.51
CA VAL A 23 4.99 1.52 -4.10
C VAL A 23 6.18 1.04 -3.28
N HIS A 24 6.13 1.18 -1.96
CA HIS A 24 7.21 0.74 -1.09
C HIS A 24 7.45 -0.77 -1.25
N ILE A 25 6.40 -1.58 -1.20
CA ILE A 25 6.52 -3.03 -1.40
C ILE A 25 7.09 -3.34 -2.78
N LYS A 26 6.60 -2.70 -3.86
CA LYS A 26 7.13 -2.89 -5.22
C LYS A 26 8.63 -2.62 -5.32
N ASN A 27 9.12 -1.58 -4.65
CA ASN A 27 10.54 -1.21 -4.71
C ASN A 27 11.45 -2.18 -3.97
N HIS A 28 10.92 -2.94 -3.01
CA HIS A 28 11.70 -3.79 -2.11
C HIS A 28 11.43 -5.30 -2.29
N GLN A 29 10.35 -5.71 -2.94
CA GLN A 29 9.97 -7.12 -3.04
C GLN A 29 10.90 -7.96 -3.93
N ASP A 30 11.62 -7.34 -4.87
CA ASP A 30 12.54 -8.02 -5.79
C ASP A 30 14.02 -7.84 -5.40
N THR A 31 14.29 -7.35 -4.19
CA THR A 31 15.65 -7.17 -3.67
C THR A 31 16.12 -8.42 -2.91
N GLU A 32 17.44 -8.60 -2.78
CA GLU A 32 18.02 -9.68 -1.96
C GLU A 32 17.57 -9.63 -0.48
N LYS A 33 17.10 -8.46 -0.03
CA LYS A 33 16.64 -8.20 1.33
C LYS A 33 15.11 -8.14 1.47
N ALA A 34 14.36 -8.56 0.45
CA ALA A 34 12.90 -8.52 0.45
C ALA A 34 12.27 -9.13 1.71
N HIS A 35 12.80 -10.27 2.17
CA HIS A 35 12.33 -10.96 3.38
C HIS A 35 12.46 -10.15 4.69
N ILE A 36 13.25 -9.08 4.69
CA ILE A 36 13.38 -8.14 5.81
C ILE A 36 12.59 -6.87 5.51
N GLU A 37 12.78 -6.30 4.32
CA GLU A 37 12.26 -4.99 3.92
C GLU A 37 10.74 -5.00 3.69
N THR A 38 10.16 -6.12 3.26
CA THR A 38 8.70 -6.26 3.06
C THR A 38 8.00 -7.00 4.20
N SER A 39 8.70 -7.26 5.31
CA SER A 39 8.10 -7.87 6.49
C SER A 39 7.11 -6.90 7.16
N LEU A 40 6.00 -7.42 7.69
CA LEU A 40 4.99 -6.61 8.37
C LEU A 40 5.56 -5.74 9.52
N ASN A 41 6.58 -6.25 10.20
CA ASN A 41 7.23 -5.57 11.32
C ASN A 41 8.11 -4.39 10.84
N HIS A 42 8.68 -4.48 9.65
CA HIS A 42 9.57 -3.45 9.12
C HIS A 42 8.82 -2.39 8.31
N LEU A 43 7.82 -2.79 7.53
CA LEU A 43 7.04 -1.90 6.66
C LEU A 43 6.43 -0.70 7.40
N HIS A 44 5.92 -0.90 8.61
CA HIS A 44 5.33 0.21 9.37
C HIS A 44 6.38 1.20 9.87
N GLN A 45 7.62 0.76 10.10
CA GLN A 45 8.73 1.59 10.54
C GLN A 45 9.25 2.43 9.37
N GLU A 46 9.48 1.80 8.22
CA GLU A 46 9.95 2.46 6.99
C GLU A 46 8.96 3.52 6.49
N LEU A 47 7.66 3.27 6.63
CA LEU A 47 6.62 4.24 6.28
C LEU A 47 6.39 5.31 7.35
N ASN A 48 7.08 5.22 8.50
CA ASN A 48 6.85 6.06 9.69
C ASN A 48 5.37 6.12 10.11
N TRP A 49 4.69 4.96 10.06
CA TRP A 49 3.29 4.83 10.42
C TRP A 49 3.13 4.10 11.75
N SER A 50 2.14 4.53 12.55
CA SER A 50 1.75 3.71 13.70
C SER A 50 1.29 2.32 13.23
N LYS A 51 1.64 1.27 13.99
CA LYS A 51 1.27 -0.11 13.67
C LYS A 51 -0.23 -0.26 13.40
N LYS A 52 -1.08 0.40 14.19
CA LYS A 52 -2.54 0.44 13.99
C LYS A 52 -2.94 1.07 12.65
N TYR A 53 -2.31 2.19 12.28
CA TYR A 53 -2.59 2.86 11.01
C TYR A 53 -2.20 1.97 9.83
N PHE A 54 -0.99 1.41 9.86
CA PHE A 54 -0.45 0.47 8.89
C PHE A 54 -1.36 -0.74 8.71
N MET A 55 -1.65 -1.47 9.80
CA MET A 55 -2.47 -2.68 9.73
C MET A 55 -3.86 -2.43 9.13
N LYS A 56 -4.44 -1.25 9.35
CA LYS A 56 -5.72 -0.89 8.73
C LYS A 56 -5.62 -0.73 7.20
N ARG A 57 -4.51 -0.20 6.68
CA ARG A 57 -4.29 0.00 5.24
C ARG A 57 -3.87 -1.30 4.59
N PHE A 58 -2.97 -2.04 5.24
CA PHE A 58 -2.57 -3.38 4.84
C PHE A 58 -3.77 -4.31 4.66
N LYS A 59 -4.62 -4.46 5.69
CA LYS A 59 -5.85 -5.26 5.59
C LYS A 59 -6.77 -4.78 4.48
N LYS A 60 -6.87 -3.46 4.27
CA LYS A 60 -7.71 -2.90 3.20
C LYS A 60 -7.15 -3.23 1.81
N ALA A 61 -5.83 -3.18 1.64
CA ALA A 61 -5.15 -3.52 0.39
C ALA A 61 -5.25 -5.03 0.10
N GLN A 62 -5.12 -5.88 1.12
CA GLN A 62 -5.38 -7.33 1.02
C GLN A 62 -6.84 -7.62 0.61
N GLN A 63 -7.82 -6.96 1.24
CA GLN A 63 -9.24 -7.10 0.87
C GLN A 63 -9.54 -6.66 -0.57
N LYS A 64 -8.76 -5.70 -1.10
CA LYS A 64 -8.85 -5.29 -2.51
C LYS A 64 -8.09 -6.25 -3.45
N GLY A 65 -7.41 -7.25 -2.92
CA GLY A 65 -6.61 -8.22 -3.67
C GLY A 65 -5.26 -7.67 -4.15
N TYR A 66 -4.82 -6.51 -3.65
CA TYR A 66 -3.60 -5.85 -4.12
C TYR A 66 -2.34 -6.42 -3.50
N LEU A 67 -2.44 -6.91 -2.26
CA LEU A 67 -1.31 -7.46 -1.51
C LEU A 67 -1.60 -8.91 -1.15
N THR A 68 -0.57 -9.73 -1.21
CA THR A 68 -0.52 -11.09 -0.68
C THR A 68 0.45 -11.15 0.49
N GLN A 69 0.21 -12.08 1.41
CA GLN A 69 1.07 -12.30 2.56
C GLN A 69 1.40 -13.78 2.64
N THR A 70 2.68 -14.08 2.74
CA THR A 70 3.20 -15.42 3.04
C THR A 70 4.06 -15.29 4.28
N ASP A 71 3.65 -15.92 5.38
CA ASP A 71 4.22 -15.72 6.72
C ASP A 71 4.23 -14.24 7.12
N GLU A 72 5.41 -13.66 7.38
CA GLU A 72 5.55 -12.24 7.70
C GLU A 72 5.80 -11.35 6.47
N ASN A 73 6.06 -11.96 5.31
CA ASN A 73 6.44 -11.25 4.10
C ASN A 73 5.23 -10.82 3.30
N VAL A 74 5.26 -9.57 2.84
CA VAL A 74 4.21 -9.00 2.01
C VAL A 74 4.72 -8.80 0.60
N THR A 75 3.93 -9.22 -0.38
CA THR A 75 4.24 -9.04 -1.80
C THR A 75 3.08 -8.35 -2.50
N LEU A 76 3.39 -7.61 -3.56
CA LEU A 76 2.39 -7.07 -4.47
C LEU A 76 1.85 -8.22 -5.33
N SER A 77 0.52 -8.29 -5.48
CA SER A 77 -0.10 -9.26 -6.38
C SER A 77 -0.09 -8.73 -7.83
N ILE A 78 -0.37 -9.60 -8.80
CA ILE A 78 -0.58 -9.20 -10.20
C ILE A 78 -1.66 -8.10 -10.31
N LEU A 79 -2.74 -8.21 -9.53
CA LEU A 79 -3.80 -7.20 -9.50
C LEU A 79 -3.29 -5.88 -8.91
N GLY A 80 -2.46 -5.95 -7.86
CA GLY A 80 -1.82 -4.80 -7.25
C GLY A 80 -0.87 -4.09 -8.21
N GLU A 81 -0.05 -4.84 -8.93
CA GLU A 81 0.85 -4.31 -9.96
C GLU A 81 0.09 -3.59 -11.07
N LYS A 82 -0.95 -4.22 -11.61
CA LYS A 82 -1.81 -3.59 -12.63
C LYS A 82 -2.42 -2.30 -12.10
N HIS A 83 -3.02 -2.34 -10.91
CA HIS A 83 -3.63 -1.16 -10.31
C HIS A 83 -2.63 -0.03 -10.11
N LEU A 84 -1.41 -0.34 -9.66
CA LEU A 84 -0.38 0.65 -9.44
C LEU A 84 0.10 1.27 -10.75
N SER A 85 0.29 0.47 -11.79
CA SER A 85 0.64 0.94 -13.14
C SER A 85 -0.44 1.86 -13.70
N ASP A 86 -1.73 1.49 -13.59
CA ASP A 86 -2.85 2.33 -14.04
C ASP A 86 -2.86 3.70 -13.32
N GLN A 87 -2.54 3.72 -12.02
CA GLN A 87 -2.41 4.97 -11.25
C GLN A 87 -1.19 5.80 -11.69
N MET A 88 -0.02 5.17 -11.90
CA MET A 88 1.20 5.89 -12.31
C MET A 88 1.06 6.51 -13.70
N THR A 89 0.43 5.80 -14.65
CA THR A 89 0.14 6.34 -15.98
C THR A 89 -0.80 7.54 -15.92
N TYR A 90 -1.77 7.55 -15.00
CA TYR A 90 -2.69 8.67 -14.81
C TYR A 90 -2.04 9.95 -14.29
N TYR A 91 -0.92 9.86 -13.54
CA TYR A 91 -0.19 11.01 -12.98
C TYR A 91 1.04 11.44 -13.81
N SER A 92 1.31 10.75 -14.92
CA SER A 92 2.43 11.05 -15.83
C SER A 92 2.01 11.89 -17.05
N LEU A 93 0.81 12.48 -17.01
CA LEU A 93 0.24 13.43 -17.98
C LEU A 93 0.04 14.80 -17.31
#